data_AF-A0A2D4FQ07-F1
#
_entry.id   AF-A0A2D4FQ07-F1
#
_cell.length_a   1.000
_cell.length_b   1.000
_cell.length_c   1.000
_cell.angle_alpha   90.00
_cell.angle_beta   90.00
_cell.angle_gamma   90.00
#
_symmetry.space_group_name_H-M   'P 1'
#
loop_
_entity.id
_entity.type
_entity.pdbx_description
1 polymer ?
#
loop_
_entity_poly.entity_id
_entity_poly.type
_entity_poly.pdbx_seq_one_letter_code
_entity_poly.pdbx_strand_id
1 'polypeptide(L)'
;DGITVKDDRVPQQAPWGIDLMKQSKQPVPRAFGARLEDCQPAPDNKKIPLIVEACCKVVEDKGLEYMGIYRVPGNNAVVSSLQEQLNKGAAEINLQDERWQDLNVICSLLKSFFRKLPEPLFTDDKYNDFIEANRIEDASERMKTLRKLIRDLPGHYYETLKSHN
;
A
#
# COMPACT_ATOMS: atom_id res chain seq x y z
N ASP A 1 -32.79 -81.51 1.47
CA ASP A 1 -31.31 -81.51 1.52
C ASP A 1 -30.75 -80.32 0.76
N GLY A 2 -29.75 -79.63 1.32
CA GLY A 2 -28.93 -78.65 0.59
C GLY A 2 -28.80 -77.27 1.25
N ILE A 3 -27.92 -77.17 2.24
CA ILE A 3 -27.37 -75.94 2.86
C ILE A 3 -26.38 -75.26 1.91
N THR A 4 -26.40 -73.92 1.79
CA THR A 4 -25.24 -73.01 1.54
C THR A 4 -25.76 -71.58 1.27
N VAL A 5 -25.19 -70.43 1.64
CA VAL A 5 -24.10 -69.94 2.52
C VAL A 5 -24.45 -68.45 2.78
N LYS A 6 -24.12 -67.95 3.98
CA LYS A 6 -24.16 -66.55 4.41
C LYS A 6 -23.45 -65.59 3.44
N ASP A 7 -23.90 -64.34 3.35
CA ASP A 7 -22.96 -63.22 3.26
C ASP A 7 -23.59 -61.90 3.72
N ASP A 8 -23.27 -61.50 4.96
CA ASP A 8 -23.51 -60.16 5.47
C ASP A 8 -22.51 -59.20 4.82
N ARG A 9 -22.94 -58.46 3.79
CA ARG A 9 -22.17 -57.35 3.21
C ARG A 9 -22.83 -56.02 3.53
N VAL A 10 -22.21 -55.34 4.50
CA VAL A 10 -22.39 -53.91 4.80
C VAL A 10 -22.07 -53.09 3.54
N PRO A 11 -22.94 -52.17 3.09
CA PRO A 11 -22.62 -51.30 1.96
C PRO A 11 -21.51 -50.30 2.33
N GLN A 12 -20.43 -50.40 1.57
CA GLN A 12 -19.23 -49.56 1.54
C GLN A 12 -19.51 -48.06 1.56
N GLN A 13 -18.84 -47.34 2.46
CA GLN A 13 -18.68 -45.89 2.39
C GLN A 13 -17.95 -45.50 1.10
N ALA A 14 -18.46 -44.47 0.41
CA ALA A 14 -17.87 -43.97 -0.83
C ALA A 14 -16.58 -43.17 -0.56
N PRO A 15 -15.49 -43.36 -1.34
CA PRO A 15 -14.15 -42.86 -1.02
C PRO A 15 -13.83 -41.52 -1.71
N TRP A 16 -14.71 -40.53 -1.62
CA TRP A 16 -14.47 -39.22 -2.26
C TRP A 16 -14.71 -38.03 -1.32
N GLY A 17 -14.21 -38.12 -0.09
CA GLY A 17 -13.99 -36.94 0.74
C GLY A 17 -12.89 -36.07 0.13
N ILE A 18 -13.22 -35.23 -0.85
CA ILE A 18 -12.41 -34.06 -1.20
C ILE A 18 -12.57 -33.05 -0.07
N ASP A 19 -11.76 -33.24 0.97
CA ASP A 19 -11.49 -32.22 1.98
C ASP A 19 -10.72 -31.09 1.29
N LEU A 20 -11.49 -30.19 0.67
CA LEU A 20 -10.97 -28.98 0.07
C LEU A 20 -10.55 -28.07 1.21
N MET A 21 -9.36 -28.33 1.76
CA MET A 21 -8.62 -27.34 2.55
C MET A 21 -8.62 -26.07 1.71
N LYS A 22 -9.47 -25.13 2.12
CA LYS A 22 -9.55 -23.79 1.58
C LYS A 22 -8.23 -23.14 1.97
N GLN A 23 -7.18 -23.44 1.21
CA GLN A 23 -5.92 -22.72 1.27
C GLN A 23 -6.32 -21.27 1.08
N SER A 24 -6.27 -20.51 2.18
CA SER A 24 -6.33 -19.07 2.13
C SER A 24 -5.14 -18.68 1.25
N LYS A 25 -5.39 -18.48 -0.05
CA LYS A 25 -4.50 -17.68 -0.89
C LYS A 25 -4.41 -16.37 -0.13
N GLN A 26 -3.32 -16.18 0.59
CA GLN A 26 -3.03 -14.89 1.19
C GLN A 26 -3.16 -13.90 0.04
N PRO A 27 -4.05 -12.89 0.15
CA PRO A 27 -4.21 -11.94 -0.93
C PRO A 27 -2.83 -11.36 -1.21
N VAL A 28 -2.37 -11.45 -2.45
CA VAL A 28 -1.11 -10.84 -2.88
C VAL A 28 -1.18 -9.38 -2.42
N PRO A 29 -0.24 -8.89 -1.58
CA PRO A 29 -0.27 -7.52 -1.11
C PRO A 29 -0.29 -6.60 -2.33
N ARG A 30 -1.41 -5.91 -2.55
CA ARG A 30 -1.52 -4.96 -3.65
C ARG A 30 -0.86 -3.67 -3.19
N ALA A 31 0.12 -3.18 -3.94
CA ALA A 31 0.72 -1.88 -3.65
C ALA A 31 -0.30 -0.77 -3.91
N PHE A 32 -0.89 -0.70 -5.10
CA PHE A 32 -1.83 0.35 -5.50
C PHE A 32 -3.29 -0.08 -5.32
N GLY A 33 -4.14 0.87 -4.94
CA GLY A 33 -5.57 0.64 -4.74
C GLY A 33 -5.91 -0.14 -3.47
N ALA A 34 -4.93 -0.33 -2.59
CA ALA A 34 -5.11 -0.92 -1.26
C ALA A 34 -5.08 0.19 -0.20
N ARG A 35 -5.66 -0.09 0.98
CA ARG A 35 -5.55 0.80 2.14
C ARG A 35 -4.13 0.74 2.69
N LEU A 36 -3.68 1.76 3.41
CA LEU A 36 -2.30 1.85 3.87
C LEU A 36 -1.90 0.67 4.79
N GLU A 37 -2.84 0.15 5.58
CA GLU A 37 -2.65 -1.04 6.43
C GLU A 37 -2.56 -2.36 5.65
N ASP A 38 -3.08 -2.40 4.42
CA ASP A 38 -3.08 -3.59 3.56
C ASP A 38 -1.88 -3.61 2.60
N CYS A 39 -1.16 -2.47 2.50
CA CYS A 39 0.05 -2.38 1.70
C CYS A 39 1.19 -3.19 2.31
N GLN A 40 2.13 -3.61 1.46
CA GLN A 40 3.35 -4.23 1.95
C GLN A 40 4.13 -3.25 2.85
N PRO A 41 4.48 -3.66 4.09
CA PRO A 41 5.20 -2.80 5.02
C PRO A 41 6.64 -2.56 4.58
N ALA A 42 7.15 -1.37 4.91
CA ALA A 42 8.55 -1.03 4.78
C ALA A 42 9.41 -1.75 5.86
N PRO A 43 10.69 -2.07 5.58
CA PRO A 43 11.61 -2.67 6.53
C PRO A 43 11.81 -1.87 7.81
N ASP A 44 11.95 -0.54 7.72
CA ASP A 44 12.33 0.30 8.85
C ASP A 44 11.12 0.70 9.71
N ASN A 45 9.94 0.83 9.10
CA ASN A 45 8.69 1.08 9.81
C ASN A 45 7.50 0.35 9.17
N LYS A 46 6.98 -0.66 9.89
CA LYS A 46 5.88 -1.50 9.43
C LYS A 46 4.54 -0.77 9.21
N LYS A 47 4.41 0.47 9.69
CA LYS A 47 3.22 1.30 9.47
C LYS A 47 3.29 2.10 8.17
N ILE A 48 4.45 2.14 7.52
CA ILE A 48 4.68 2.86 6.27
C ILE A 48 4.69 1.84 5.12
N PRO A 49 4.00 2.09 4.00
CA PRO A 49 4.10 1.26 2.81
C PRO A 49 5.51 1.28 2.21
N LEU A 50 6.02 0.11 1.81
CA LEU A 50 7.33 -0.03 1.16
C LEU A 50 7.51 0.89 -0.05
N ILE A 51 6.46 1.08 -0.86
CA ILE A 51 6.49 1.99 -2.01
C ILE A 51 6.80 3.44 -1.61
N VAL A 52 6.25 3.89 -0.47
CA VAL A 52 6.47 5.26 0.01
C VAL A 52 7.93 5.41 0.42
N GLU A 53 8.44 4.50 1.26
CA GLU A 53 9.84 4.53 1.69
C GLU A 53 10.81 4.44 0.50
N ALA A 54 10.59 3.51 -0.43
CA ALA A 54 11.42 3.32 -1.60
C ALA A 54 11.46 4.57 -2.50
N CYS A 55 10.31 5.18 -2.79
CA CYS A 55 10.24 6.40 -3.60
C CYS A 55 10.90 7.58 -2.89
N CYS A 56 10.64 7.77 -1.60
CA CYS A 56 11.21 8.86 -0.83
C CYS A 56 12.73 8.74 -0.73
N LYS A 57 13.27 7.55 -0.47
CA LYS A 57 14.71 7.30 -0.44
C LYS A 57 15.40 7.72 -1.74
N VAL A 58 14.86 7.31 -2.89
CA VAL A 58 15.42 7.71 -4.19
C VAL A 58 15.36 9.23 -4.41
N VAL A 59 14.28 9.86 -3.97
CA VAL A 59 14.11 11.32 -4.05
C VAL A 59 15.06 12.05 -3.11
N GLU A 60 15.28 11.56 -1.89
CA GLU A 60 16.20 12.16 -0.92
C GLU A 60 17.65 12.05 -1.40
N ASP A 61 18.04 10.89 -1.95
CA ASP A 61 19.40 10.62 -2.42
C ASP A 61 19.82 11.52 -3.61
N LYS A 62 18.88 11.97 -4.44
CA LYS A 62 19.18 12.61 -5.74
C LYS A 62 18.41 13.89 -6.04
N GLY A 63 17.38 14.20 -5.27
CA GLY A 63 16.34 15.16 -5.63
C GLY A 63 16.64 16.61 -5.28
N LEU A 64 17.54 16.87 -4.33
CA LEU A 64 17.81 18.22 -3.82
C LEU A 64 18.31 19.19 -4.91
N GLU A 65 19.07 18.69 -5.88
CA GLU A 65 19.61 19.48 -7.00
C GLU A 65 18.75 19.36 -8.26
N TYR A 66 17.69 18.56 -8.23
CA TYR A 66 16.87 18.27 -9.40
C TYR A 66 15.83 19.35 -9.66
N MET A 67 15.96 20.08 -10.78
CA MET A 67 15.03 21.15 -11.13
C MET A 67 13.60 20.63 -11.32
N GLY A 68 12.66 21.25 -10.61
CA GLY A 68 11.23 20.98 -10.78
C GLY A 68 10.77 19.63 -10.22
N ILE A 69 11.48 19.09 -9.22
CA ILE A 69 11.07 17.91 -8.48
C ILE A 69 9.60 18.01 -8.03
N TYR A 70 8.88 16.89 -8.11
CA TYR A 70 7.42 16.78 -7.93
C TYR A 70 6.53 17.60 -8.88
N ARG A 71 7.04 18.62 -9.58
CA ARG A 71 6.29 19.45 -10.53
C ARG A 71 6.31 18.87 -11.94
N VAL A 72 7.48 18.46 -12.44
CA VAL A 72 7.63 17.90 -13.79
C VAL A 72 7.07 16.46 -13.82
N PRO A 73 6.22 16.09 -14.79
CA PRO A 73 5.69 14.74 -14.87
C PRO A 73 6.71 13.77 -15.49
N GLY A 74 6.83 12.58 -14.90
CA GLY A 74 7.54 11.46 -15.53
C GLY A 74 6.79 10.84 -16.71
N ASN A 75 7.49 9.98 -17.45
CA ASN A 75 6.89 9.23 -18.55
C ASN A 75 5.79 8.28 -18.04
N ASN A 76 4.54 8.52 -18.45
CA ASN A 76 3.37 7.76 -18.01
C ASN A 76 3.45 6.26 -18.31
N ALA A 77 4.08 5.85 -19.41
CA ALA A 77 4.24 4.43 -19.75
C ALA A 77 5.16 3.73 -18.73
N VAL A 78 6.24 4.39 -18.33
CA VAL A 78 7.18 3.87 -17.32
C VAL A 78 6.54 3.85 -15.94
N VAL A 79 5.80 4.91 -15.57
CA VAL A 79 5.03 4.95 -14.32
C VAL A 79 4.02 3.79 -14.24
N SER A 80 3.30 3.52 -15.33
CA SER A 80 2.34 2.42 -15.40
C SER A 80 3.03 1.06 -15.29
N SER A 81 4.17 0.90 -15.96
CA SER A 81 5.00 -0.32 -15.87
C SER A 81 5.50 -0.60 -14.46
N LEU A 82 5.99 0.43 -13.74
CA LEU A 82 6.42 0.30 -12.35
C LEU A 82 5.24 0.01 -11.41
N GLN A 83 4.09 0.66 -11.63
CA GLN A 83 2.88 0.37 -10.86
C GLN A 83 2.44 -1.10 -11.01
N GLU A 84 2.45 -1.64 -12.24
CA GLU A 84 2.11 -3.05 -12.49
C GLU A 84 3.10 -4.00 -11.83
N GLN A 85 4.40 -3.67 -11.88
CA GLN A 85 5.45 -4.43 -11.19
C GLN A 85 5.20 -4.45 -9.67
N LEU A 86 4.95 -3.31 -9.06
CA LEU A 86 4.70 -3.18 -7.63
C LEU A 86 3.44 -3.93 -7.17
N ASN A 87 2.41 -3.99 -8.02
CA ASN A 87 1.20 -4.77 -7.75
C ASN A 87 1.40 -6.29 -7.81
N LYS A 88 2.50 -6.79 -8.37
CA LYS A 88 2.86 -8.22 -8.34
C LYS A 88 3.55 -8.64 -7.03
N GLY A 89 4.05 -7.68 -6.23
CA GLY A 89 4.67 -7.90 -4.92
C GLY A 89 6.11 -7.36 -4.83
N ALA A 90 6.66 -7.20 -3.62
CA ALA A 90 7.96 -6.53 -3.44
C ALA A 90 9.22 -7.30 -3.80
N ALA A 91 9.14 -8.61 -4.08
CA ALA A 91 10.29 -9.32 -4.66
C ALA A 91 10.75 -8.68 -5.99
N GLU A 92 9.92 -7.82 -6.57
CA GLU A 92 10.15 -7.12 -7.83
C GLU A 92 10.76 -5.71 -7.68
N ILE A 93 10.97 -5.18 -6.47
CA ILE A 93 11.60 -3.86 -6.32
C ILE A 93 13.11 -4.01 -6.46
N ASN A 94 13.63 -3.56 -7.59
CA ASN A 94 15.06 -3.38 -7.81
C ASN A 94 15.37 -1.90 -8.01
N LEU A 95 15.91 -1.24 -6.98
CA LEU A 95 16.27 0.19 -7.04
C LEU A 95 17.44 0.49 -7.98
N GLN A 96 18.10 -0.53 -8.57
CA GLN A 96 19.14 -0.36 -9.59
C GLN A 96 18.58 -0.39 -11.02
N ASP A 97 17.30 -0.72 -11.20
CA ASP A 97 16.63 -0.66 -12.50
C ASP A 97 16.61 0.79 -13.00
N GLU A 98 16.89 1.00 -14.29
CA GLU A 98 16.93 2.31 -14.94
C GLU A 98 15.65 3.12 -14.74
N ARG A 99 14.49 2.44 -14.68
CA ARG A 99 13.19 3.06 -14.42
C ARG A 99 13.11 3.72 -13.05
N TRP A 100 13.85 3.17 -12.06
CA TRP A 100 13.97 3.75 -10.72
C TRP A 100 15.00 4.89 -10.63
N GLN A 101 15.77 5.14 -11.70
CA GLN A 101 16.74 6.23 -11.73
C GLN A 101 16.15 7.55 -12.25
N ASP A 102 14.99 7.53 -12.91
CA ASP A 102 14.29 8.73 -13.38
C ASP A 102 13.44 9.35 -12.26
N LEU A 103 13.91 10.47 -11.71
CA LEU A 103 13.24 11.19 -10.62
C LEU A 103 11.85 11.69 -10.98
N ASN A 104 11.58 12.07 -12.24
CA ASN A 104 10.24 12.50 -12.63
C ASN A 104 9.27 11.32 -12.61
N VAL A 105 9.73 10.14 -13.02
CA VAL A 105 8.98 8.87 -12.94
C VAL A 105 8.69 8.53 -11.48
N ILE A 106 9.70 8.56 -10.60
CA ILE A 106 9.52 8.25 -9.17
C ILE A 106 8.56 9.24 -8.49
N CYS A 107 8.70 10.54 -8.75
CA CYS A 107 7.78 11.55 -8.24
C CYS A 107 6.34 11.31 -8.72
N SER A 108 6.17 11.01 -10.01
CA SER A 108 4.85 10.69 -10.59
C SER A 108 4.27 9.40 -10.02
N LEU A 109 5.10 8.39 -9.77
CA LEU A 109 4.69 7.11 -9.17
C LEU A 109 4.17 7.31 -7.74
N LEU A 110 4.93 8.04 -6.90
CA LEU A 110 4.53 8.35 -5.53
C LEU A 110 3.24 9.18 -5.48
N LYS A 111 3.12 10.21 -6.32
CA LYS A 111 1.87 10.98 -6.45
C LYS A 111 0.69 10.10 -6.88
N SER A 112 0.93 9.18 -7.83
CA SER A 112 -0.10 8.25 -8.31
C SER A 112 -0.56 7.29 -7.20
N PHE A 113 0.36 6.87 -6.33
CA PHE A 113 0.05 6.00 -5.20
C PHE A 113 -0.95 6.67 -4.25
N PHE A 114 -0.63 7.88 -3.76
CA PHE A 114 -1.53 8.61 -2.85
C PHE A 114 -2.89 8.91 -3.47
N ARG A 115 -2.93 9.25 -4.77
CA ARG A 115 -4.18 9.51 -5.50
C ARG A 115 -5.07 8.27 -5.64
N LYS A 116 -4.48 7.07 -5.62
CA LYS A 116 -5.19 5.79 -5.80
C LYS A 116 -5.54 5.11 -4.49
N LEU A 117 -5.25 5.71 -3.34
CA LEU A 117 -5.68 5.17 -2.05
C LEU A 117 -7.22 5.15 -2.00
N PRO A 118 -7.84 4.09 -1.47
CA PRO A 118 -9.28 4.06 -1.22
C PRO A 118 -9.73 5.15 -0.23
N GLU A 119 -8.84 5.52 0.70
CA GLU A 119 -9.03 6.55 1.72
C GLU A 119 -7.86 7.53 1.62
N PRO A 120 -8.08 8.84 1.43
CA PRO A 120 -7.01 9.82 1.29
C PRO A 120 -6.09 9.88 2.51
N LEU A 121 -4.83 10.33 2.32
CA LEU A 121 -3.85 10.42 3.41
C LEU A 121 -4.31 11.29 4.59
N PHE A 122 -5.13 12.32 4.31
CA PHE A 122 -5.70 13.22 5.31
C PHE A 122 -7.06 12.79 5.84
N THR A 123 -7.57 11.63 5.39
CA THR A 123 -8.87 11.02 5.73
C THR A 123 -10.08 11.90 5.46
N ASP A 124 -11.15 11.33 4.91
CA ASP A 124 -12.35 12.09 4.53
C ASP A 124 -13.06 12.69 5.76
N ASP A 125 -13.04 12.00 6.89
CA ASP A 125 -13.67 12.46 8.14
C ASP A 125 -12.99 13.70 8.73
N LYS A 126 -11.68 13.87 8.52
CA LYS A 126 -10.92 15.04 9.00
C LYS A 126 -10.78 16.16 7.98
N TYR A 127 -11.19 15.96 6.73
CA TYR A 127 -10.98 16.94 5.66
C TYR A 127 -11.49 18.34 6.02
N ASN A 128 -12.74 18.45 6.47
CA ASN A 128 -13.33 19.74 6.84
C ASN A 128 -12.60 20.38 8.04
N ASP A 129 -12.18 19.58 9.02
CA ASP A 129 -11.42 20.08 10.17
C ASP A 129 -10.08 20.70 9.73
N PHE A 130 -9.40 20.09 8.76
CA PHE A 130 -8.17 20.66 8.20
C PHE A 130 -8.40 21.98 7.46
N ILE A 131 -9.52 22.11 6.73
CA ILE A 131 -9.88 23.35 6.04
C ILE A 131 -10.17 24.47 7.05
N GLU A 132 -10.96 24.18 8.09
CA GLU A 132 -11.29 25.15 9.12
C GLU A 132 -10.05 25.55 9.94
N ALA A 133 -9.19 24.59 10.29
CA ALA A 133 -7.92 24.89 10.95
C ALA A 133 -7.04 25.83 10.11
N ASN A 134 -7.00 25.66 8.78
CA ASN A 134 -6.22 26.51 7.88
C ASN A 134 -6.77 27.95 7.77
N ARG A 135 -8.06 28.17 8.08
CA ARG A 135 -8.70 29.49 8.06
C ARG A 135 -8.44 30.31 9.32
N ILE A 136 -7.85 29.73 10.37
CA ILE A 136 -7.47 30.45 11.58
C ILE A 136 -6.46 31.56 11.23
N GLU A 137 -6.78 32.80 11.60
CA GLU A 137 -5.94 33.98 11.33
C GLU A 137 -4.64 33.96 12.13
N ASP A 138 -4.73 33.65 13.43
CA ASP A 138 -3.56 33.54 14.30
C ASP A 138 -2.68 32.35 13.88
N ALA A 139 -1.45 32.64 13.48
CA ALA A 139 -0.54 31.63 12.94
C ALA A 139 -0.15 30.56 13.97
N SER A 140 -0.07 30.93 15.26
CA SER A 140 0.33 30.01 16.33
C SER A 140 -0.79 29.00 16.62
N GLU A 141 -2.02 29.48 16.80
CA GLU A 141 -3.19 28.64 17.00
C GLU A 141 -3.52 27.82 15.74
N ARG A 142 -3.33 28.36 14.53
CA ARG A 142 -3.42 27.59 13.28
C ARG A 142 -2.46 26.40 13.30
N MET A 143 -1.17 26.65 13.57
CA MET A 143 -0.14 25.61 13.61
C MET A 143 -0.44 24.56 14.69
N LYS A 144 -0.84 24.99 15.88
CA LYS A 144 -1.20 24.11 17.01
C LYS A 144 -2.39 23.22 16.66
N THR A 145 -3.41 23.77 16.01
CA THR A 145 -4.61 23.04 15.58
C THR A 145 -4.27 22.03 14.48
N LEU A 146 -3.54 22.43 13.44
CA LEU A 146 -3.09 21.54 12.38
C LEU A 146 -2.23 20.37 12.92
N ARG A 147 -1.30 20.65 13.84
CA ARG A 147 -0.50 19.60 14.50
C ARG A 147 -1.35 18.64 15.31
N LYS A 148 -2.42 19.13 15.96
CA LYS A 148 -3.37 18.26 16.68
C LYS A 148 -4.08 17.33 15.70
N LEU A 149 -4.63 17.87 14.61
CA LEU A 149 -5.30 17.07 13.59
C LEU A 149 -4.40 15.99 12.99
N ILE A 150 -3.14 16.33 12.68
CA ILE A 150 -2.15 15.36 12.20
C ILE A 150 -1.95 14.23 13.21
N ARG A 151 -1.79 14.54 14.51
CA ARG A 151 -1.61 13.52 15.56
C ARG A 151 -2.85 12.64 15.77
N ASP A 152 -4.03 13.16 15.44
CA ASP A 152 -5.31 12.46 15.59
C ASP A 152 -5.62 11.56 14.36
N LEU A 153 -4.75 11.53 13.34
CA LEU A 153 -4.89 10.62 12.19
C LEU A 153 -4.67 9.15 12.61
N PRO A 154 -5.28 8.17 11.90
CA PRO A 154 -5.04 6.77 12.14
C PRO A 154 -3.54 6.39 11.99
N GLY A 155 -3.10 5.37 12.73
CA GLY A 155 -1.67 5.07 12.89
C GLY A 155 -0.87 4.96 11.58
N HIS A 156 -1.36 4.23 10.57
CA HIS A 156 -0.68 4.12 9.28
C HIS A 156 -0.60 5.46 8.53
N TYR A 157 -1.64 6.28 8.62
CA TYR A 157 -1.77 7.57 7.94
C TYR A 157 -0.88 8.62 8.59
N TYR A 158 -0.88 8.68 9.93
CA TYR A 158 0.02 9.53 10.70
C TYR A 158 1.49 9.24 10.40
N GLU A 159 1.89 7.97 10.44
CA GLU A 159 3.30 7.59 10.26
C GLU A 159 3.75 7.81 8.82
N THR A 160 2.87 7.50 7.84
CA THR A 160 3.13 7.78 6.43
C THR A 160 3.29 9.28 6.17
N LEU A 161 2.46 10.12 6.78
CA LEU A 161 2.56 11.58 6.65
C LEU A 161 3.79 12.14 7.38
N LYS A 162 4.16 11.56 8.52
CA LYS A 162 5.32 11.94 9.34
C LYS A 162 6.65 11.50 8.72
N SER A 163 6.63 10.43 7.93
CA SER A 163 7.76 9.57 7.52
C SER A 163 9.11 10.24 7.24
N HIS A 164 9.15 11.53 6.90
CA HIS A 164 10.40 12.26 6.67
C HIS A 164 10.48 13.57 7.49
N ASN A 165 11.11 13.43 8.67
CA ASN A 165 11.81 14.47 9.44
C ASN A 165 12.89 13.80 10.28
#